data_AF-A0A8H5B8M9-F1
#
_entry.id   AF-A0A8H5B8M9-F1
#
_cell.length_a   1.000
_cell.length_b   1.000
_cell.length_c   1.000
_cell.angle_alpha   90.00
_cell.angle_beta   90.00
_cell.angle_gamma   90.00
#
_symmetry.space_group_name_H-M   'P 1'
#
loop_
_entity.id
_entity.type
_entity.pdbx_description
1 polymer ?
#
loop_
_entity_poly.entity_id
_entity_poly.type
_entity_poly.pdbx_seq_one_letter_code
_entity_poly.pdbx_strand_id
1 'polypeptide(L)'
;MASDSSDVYLPNFGRPNWPEPLSLDERRYPELDAVVNVYLVVRRTDQKGHTSRDQHWLIFWDRGSLLDEYSGNMVPITRRLQIVREMILQGPDMGGMLPHLTNWGATSNTPTGDTTEERSQRILIKSMSKAQRVQLEAIGDRTRVRVPNGEWNCQDWCKTVLATAVEEGLVDQASYESVVMSAEKVPTLHGLEETLF
;
A
#
# COMPACT_ATOMS: atom_id res chain seq x y z
N MET A 1 16.71 1.13 -33.84
CA MET A 1 17.31 1.85 -32.70
C MET A 1 16.31 1.73 -31.56
N ALA A 2 16.63 0.92 -30.55
CA ALA A 2 15.80 0.78 -29.36
C ALA A 2 15.86 2.09 -28.58
N SER A 3 14.71 2.74 -28.35
CA SER A 3 14.63 3.87 -27.45
C SER A 3 14.92 3.37 -26.05
N ASP A 4 16.01 3.86 -25.48
CA ASP A 4 16.30 3.82 -24.05
C ASP A 4 15.12 4.47 -23.31
N SER A 5 14.14 3.65 -22.92
CA SER A 5 13.04 4.07 -22.05
C SER A 5 13.62 4.18 -20.65
N SER A 6 14.45 5.19 -20.41
CA SER A 6 14.84 5.59 -19.07
C SER A 6 13.57 5.76 -18.25
N ASP A 7 13.45 5.04 -17.13
CA ASP A 7 12.29 5.13 -16.24
C ASP A 7 12.05 6.58 -15.82
N VAL A 8 11.14 7.27 -16.51
CA VAL A 8 10.81 8.65 -16.19
C VAL A 8 9.91 8.63 -14.96
N TYR A 9 10.29 9.40 -13.95
CA TYR A 9 9.51 9.55 -12.72
C TYR A 9 8.68 10.83 -12.77
N LEU A 10 7.48 10.77 -12.18
CA LEU A 10 6.63 11.94 -12.02
C LEU A 10 7.23 12.90 -10.99
N PRO A 11 7.15 14.23 -11.23
CA PRO A 11 7.49 15.21 -10.22
C PRO A 11 6.54 15.08 -9.01
N ASN A 12 7.00 15.56 -7.85
CA ASN A 12 6.20 15.59 -6.62
C ASN A 12 5.50 14.26 -6.30
N PHE A 13 6.11 13.12 -6.66
CA PHE A 13 5.57 11.78 -6.42
C PHE A 13 4.15 11.55 -6.99
N GLY A 14 3.80 12.26 -8.08
CA GLY A 14 2.47 12.19 -8.68
C GLY A 14 1.39 12.93 -7.89
N ARG A 15 1.75 13.75 -6.88
CA ARG A 15 0.75 14.47 -6.07
C ARG A 15 0.14 15.62 -6.87
N PRO A 16 -1.20 15.66 -7.02
CA PRO A 16 -1.92 16.79 -7.59
C PRO A 16 -1.88 18.00 -6.63
N ASN A 17 -2.25 19.18 -7.15
CA ASN A 17 -2.26 20.43 -6.38
C ASN A 17 -3.57 20.60 -5.57
N TRP A 18 -3.92 19.60 -4.77
CA TRP A 18 -5.05 19.65 -3.83
C TRP A 18 -4.67 19.02 -2.48
N PRO A 19 -5.45 19.21 -1.40
CA PRO A 19 -5.12 18.69 -0.08
C PRO A 19 -4.92 17.17 -0.06
N GLU A 20 -4.00 16.71 0.78
CA GLU A 20 -3.76 15.28 0.99
C GLU A 20 -4.99 14.56 1.58
N PRO A 21 -5.12 13.24 1.36
CA PRO A 21 -6.16 12.44 1.99
C PRO A 21 -6.13 12.55 3.51
N LEU A 22 -7.30 12.45 4.13
CA LEU A 22 -7.40 12.47 5.58
C LEU A 22 -6.54 11.35 6.20
N SER A 23 -5.60 11.76 7.05
CA SER A 23 -4.84 10.88 7.94
C SER A 23 -5.14 11.26 9.38
N LEU A 24 -5.21 10.26 10.26
CA LEU A 24 -5.36 10.48 11.70
C LEU A 24 -4.16 11.28 12.24
N ASP A 25 -4.45 12.20 13.14
CA ASP A 25 -3.45 13.10 13.74
C ASP A 25 -2.45 12.32 14.60
N GLU A 26 -1.17 12.36 14.21
CA GLU A 26 -0.05 11.73 14.93
C GLU A 26 0.10 12.21 16.38
N ARG A 27 -0.33 13.44 16.70
CA ARG A 27 -0.28 13.94 18.09
C ARG A 27 -1.30 13.25 18.97
N ARG A 28 -2.46 12.89 18.41
CA ARG A 28 -3.54 12.19 19.12
C ARG A 28 -3.35 10.68 19.12
N TYR A 29 -2.70 10.16 18.08
CA TYR A 29 -2.51 8.73 17.87
C TYR A 29 -1.04 8.44 17.55
N PRO A 30 -0.11 8.59 18.51
CA PRO A 30 1.33 8.47 18.26
C PRO A 30 1.74 7.03 17.92
N GLU A 31 2.90 6.88 17.28
CA GLU A 31 3.39 5.56 16.86
C GLU A 31 3.73 4.74 18.11
N LEU A 32 3.19 3.52 18.18
CA LEU A 32 3.35 2.63 19.32
C LEU A 32 4.84 2.33 19.55
N ASP A 33 5.32 2.56 20.77
CA ASP A 33 6.66 2.14 21.15
C ASP A 33 6.68 0.65 21.54
N ALA A 34 6.36 -0.19 20.55
CA ALA A 34 6.26 -1.63 20.68
C ALA A 34 6.80 -2.30 19.41
N VAL A 35 7.15 -3.58 19.52
CA VAL A 35 7.40 -4.43 18.34
C VAL A 35 6.05 -4.87 17.79
N VAL A 36 5.79 -4.58 16.51
CA VAL A 36 4.52 -4.94 15.84
C VAL A 36 4.82 -5.64 14.53
N ASN A 37 3.89 -6.49 14.09
CA ASN A 37 4.01 -7.17 12.81
C ASN A 37 3.68 -6.20 11.67
N VAL A 38 4.57 -6.16 10.68
CA VAL A 38 4.39 -5.41 9.43
C VAL A 38 4.11 -6.41 8.32
N TYR A 39 3.08 -6.14 7.53
CA TYR A 39 2.55 -7.04 6.52
C TYR A 39 2.57 -6.39 5.14
N LEU A 40 2.83 -7.18 4.10
CA LEU A 40 2.38 -6.89 2.76
C LEU A 40 0.94 -7.39 2.66
N VAL A 41 0.02 -6.52 2.26
CA VAL A 41 -1.40 -6.84 2.12
C VAL A 41 -1.78 -6.81 0.67
N VAL A 42 -2.36 -7.91 0.20
CA VAL A 42 -2.95 -8.02 -1.14
C VAL A 42 -4.46 -7.88 -0.99
N ARG A 43 -5.04 -6.82 -1.53
CA ARG A 43 -6.50 -6.67 -1.64
C ARG A 43 -6.97 -7.30 -2.93
N ARG A 44 -7.87 -8.27 -2.78
CA ARG A 44 -8.41 -9.02 -3.91
C ARG A 44 -9.40 -8.15 -4.66
N THR A 45 -9.34 -8.22 -5.98
CA THR A 45 -10.35 -7.64 -6.86
C THR A 45 -11.47 -8.65 -7.10
N ASP A 46 -12.70 -8.16 -7.13
CA ASP A 46 -13.91 -8.88 -7.53
C ASP A 46 -14.25 -8.64 -9.01
N GLN A 47 -13.42 -7.92 -9.77
CA GLN A 47 -13.73 -7.62 -11.16
C GLN A 47 -13.40 -8.82 -12.06
N LYS A 48 -14.38 -9.24 -12.87
CA LYS A 48 -14.19 -10.34 -13.83
C LYS A 48 -13.13 -9.98 -14.87
N GLY A 49 -12.30 -10.96 -15.23
CA GLY A 49 -11.21 -10.79 -16.18
C GLY A 49 -9.94 -10.16 -15.59
N HIS A 50 -9.98 -9.73 -14.33
CA HIS A 50 -8.79 -9.29 -13.63
C HIS A 50 -7.91 -10.46 -13.21
N THR A 51 -6.61 -10.22 -13.21
CA THR A 51 -5.54 -11.17 -12.88
C THR A 51 -4.88 -10.81 -11.55
N SER A 52 -3.88 -11.59 -11.12
CA SER A 52 -3.15 -11.22 -9.90
C SER A 52 -2.43 -9.87 -10.03
N ARG A 53 -2.12 -9.42 -11.25
CA ARG A 53 -1.48 -8.14 -11.57
C ARG A 53 -2.35 -6.92 -11.29
N ASP A 54 -3.67 -7.12 -11.27
CA ASP A 54 -4.67 -6.07 -11.08
C ASP A 54 -5.06 -5.90 -9.60
N GLN A 55 -4.53 -6.75 -8.72
CA GLN A 55 -4.77 -6.64 -7.28
C GLN A 55 -3.98 -5.49 -6.66
N HIS A 56 -4.57 -4.86 -5.65
CA HIS A 56 -3.95 -3.73 -4.97
C HIS A 56 -3.05 -4.20 -3.84
N TRP A 57 -1.78 -3.80 -3.88
CA TRP A 57 -0.81 -4.08 -2.82
C TRP A 57 -0.58 -2.83 -1.96
N LEU A 58 -0.45 -3.04 -0.65
CA LEU A 58 0.00 -2.03 0.30
C LEU A 58 0.82 -2.67 1.43
N ILE A 59 1.66 -1.89 2.09
CA ILE A 59 2.33 -2.30 3.33
C ILE A 59 1.53 -1.75 4.51
N PHE A 60 1.38 -2.55 5.57
CA PHE A 60 0.40 -2.30 6.63
C PHE A 60 0.89 -2.79 7.99
N TRP A 61 0.55 -2.06 9.06
CA TRP A 61 0.61 -2.57 10.43
C TRP A 61 -0.46 -1.95 11.34
N ASP A 62 -0.80 -2.68 12.40
CA ASP A 62 -1.74 -2.22 13.42
C ASP A 62 -1.03 -1.25 14.39
N ARG A 63 -1.71 -0.14 14.72
CA ARG A 63 -1.27 0.89 15.68
C ARG A 63 -2.11 0.90 16.97
N GLY A 64 -2.87 -0.18 17.21
CA GLY A 64 -3.78 -0.30 18.35
C GLY A 64 -5.22 -0.01 17.95
N SER A 65 -6.03 0.41 18.91
CA SER A 65 -7.46 0.68 18.73
C SER A 65 -7.91 1.91 19.54
N LEU A 66 -8.92 2.61 19.07
CA LEU A 66 -9.57 3.74 19.76
C LEU A 66 -11.01 3.39 20.13
N LEU A 67 -11.52 3.93 21.24
CA LEU A 67 -12.95 3.85 21.55
C LEU A 67 -13.70 4.82 20.65
N ASP A 68 -14.58 4.32 19.78
CA ASP A 68 -15.53 5.14 19.06
C ASP A 68 -16.65 5.55 20.03
N GLU A 69 -16.66 6.83 20.41
CA GLU A 69 -17.61 7.38 21.38
C GLU A 69 -19.07 7.24 20.95
N TYR A 70 -19.35 7.14 19.63
CA TYR A 70 -20.70 6.98 19.13
C TYR A 70 -21.20 5.53 19.25
N SER A 71 -20.38 4.57 18.84
CA SER A 71 -20.77 3.14 18.85
C SER A 71 -20.40 2.41 20.15
N GLY A 72 -19.53 2.98 20.98
CA GLY A 72 -18.96 2.35 22.17
C GLY A 72 -17.97 1.22 21.86
N ASN A 73 -17.59 1.03 20.59
CA ASN A 73 -16.73 -0.08 20.17
C ASN A 73 -15.28 0.36 20.03
N MET A 74 -14.36 -0.58 20.21
CA MET A 74 -12.95 -0.38 19.89
C MET A 74 -12.75 -0.50 18.37
N VAL A 75 -12.32 0.59 17.73
CA VAL A 75 -12.01 0.67 16.31
C VAL A 75 -10.50 0.58 16.11
N PRO A 76 -9.99 -0.37 15.30
CA PRO A 76 -8.56 -0.48 15.05
C PRO A 76 -8.03 0.76 14.32
N ILE A 77 -6.81 1.16 14.67
CA ILE A 77 -6.02 2.17 13.96
C ILE A 77 -4.91 1.43 13.24
N THR A 78 -4.68 1.82 12.00
CA THR A 78 -3.69 1.18 11.15
C THR A 78 -2.80 2.23 10.51
N ARG A 79 -1.59 1.81 10.16
CA ARG A 79 -0.65 2.56 9.34
C ARG A 79 -0.50 1.85 8.01
N ARG A 80 -0.42 2.61 6.93
CA ARG A 80 -0.23 2.04 5.59
C ARG A 80 0.70 2.87 4.73
N LEU A 81 1.45 2.15 3.89
CA LEU A 81 2.22 2.67 2.77
C LEU A 81 1.61 2.14 1.49
N GLN A 82 1.19 3.04 0.60
CA GLN A 82 0.60 2.66 -0.67
C GLN A 82 0.69 3.81 -1.67
N ILE A 83 0.54 3.47 -2.94
CA ILE A 83 0.21 4.43 -3.99
C ILE A 83 -1.16 4.11 -4.56
N VAL A 84 -1.91 5.14 -4.91
CA VAL A 84 -3.30 5.01 -5.35
C VAL A 84 -3.53 5.80 -6.62
N ARG A 85 -4.56 5.42 -7.38
CA ARG A 85 -5.06 6.24 -8.49
C ARG A 85 -6.13 7.18 -7.94
N GLU A 86 -5.94 8.48 -8.13
CA GLU A 86 -6.87 9.48 -7.62
C GLU A 86 -8.01 9.76 -8.60
N MET A 87 -9.16 10.19 -8.07
CA MET A 87 -10.18 10.85 -8.88
C MET A 87 -9.84 12.33 -9.08
N ILE A 88 -10.14 12.86 -10.25
CA ILE A 88 -10.04 14.28 -10.58
C ILE A 88 -11.16 15.03 -9.85
N LEU A 89 -10.77 15.72 -8.78
CA LEU A 89 -11.67 16.49 -7.92
C LEU A 89 -11.75 17.98 -8.28
N GLN A 90 -10.92 18.47 -9.21
CA GLN A 90 -10.93 19.84 -9.72
C GLN A 90 -10.52 19.88 -11.21
N GLY A 91 -11.16 20.74 -12.03
CA GLY A 91 -10.79 20.96 -13.44
C GLY A 91 -11.97 20.95 -14.42
N PRO A 92 -11.75 21.11 -15.74
CA PRO A 92 -12.81 20.96 -16.75
C PRO A 92 -13.28 19.50 -16.88
N ASP A 93 -12.43 18.53 -16.54
CA ASP A 93 -12.70 17.08 -16.63
C ASP A 93 -13.10 16.47 -15.26
N MET A 94 -13.87 17.21 -14.45
CA MET A 94 -14.39 16.74 -13.16
C MET A 94 -15.07 15.38 -13.28
N GLY A 95 -14.67 14.42 -12.46
CA GLY A 95 -15.22 13.05 -12.47
C GLY A 95 -14.40 12.02 -13.23
N GLY A 96 -13.22 12.38 -13.74
CA GLY A 96 -12.25 11.43 -14.30
C GLY A 96 -11.31 10.80 -13.24
N MET A 97 -10.47 9.85 -13.66
CA MET A 97 -9.34 9.35 -12.88
C MET A 97 -8.05 10.01 -13.35
N LEU A 98 -7.11 10.29 -12.44
CA LEU A 98 -5.76 10.65 -12.84
C LEU A 98 -5.18 9.52 -13.71
N PRO A 99 -4.44 9.86 -14.79
CA PRO A 99 -3.84 8.85 -15.66
C PRO A 99 -2.66 8.14 -14.97
N HIS A 100 -2.28 8.57 -13.77
CA HIS A 100 -1.15 8.06 -13.01
C HIS A 100 -1.51 7.74 -11.56
N LEU A 101 -0.57 7.10 -10.86
CA LEU A 101 -0.63 6.83 -9.43
C LEU A 101 -0.07 8.01 -8.62
N THR A 102 -0.34 8.02 -7.32
CA THR A 102 0.06 9.05 -6.38
C THR A 102 0.62 8.41 -5.12
N ASN A 103 1.79 8.87 -4.68
CA ASN A 103 2.35 8.52 -3.36
C ASN A 103 2.15 9.71 -2.40
N TRP A 104 1.17 9.62 -1.51
CA TRP A 104 0.95 10.61 -0.44
C TRP A 104 1.89 10.44 0.76
N GLY A 105 2.65 9.35 0.80
CA GLY A 105 3.42 8.94 1.96
C GLY A 105 2.62 8.11 2.94
N ALA A 106 3.17 7.92 4.13
CA ALA A 106 2.56 7.13 5.18
C ALA A 106 1.25 7.77 5.69
N THR A 107 0.19 6.96 5.77
CA THR A 107 -1.13 7.43 6.26
C THR A 107 -1.65 6.55 7.38
N SER A 108 -2.34 7.18 8.32
CA SER A 108 -3.03 6.49 9.41
C SER A 108 -4.53 6.60 9.30
N ASN A 109 -5.19 5.44 9.36
CA ASN A 109 -6.61 5.33 9.08
C ASN A 109 -7.22 4.28 10.00
N THR A 110 -8.51 4.46 10.30
CA THR A 110 -9.35 3.34 10.71
C THR A 110 -9.61 2.49 9.46
N PRO A 111 -9.60 1.15 9.57
CA PRO A 111 -10.02 0.30 8.47
C PRO A 111 -11.45 0.59 8.06
N THR A 112 -11.64 1.23 6.92
CA THR A 112 -12.93 1.33 6.26
C THR A 112 -13.08 0.13 5.34
N GLY A 113 -14.13 -0.69 5.53
CA GLY A 113 -14.64 -1.70 4.59
C GLY A 113 -13.59 -2.60 3.90
N ASP A 114 -13.65 -3.91 4.15
CA ASP A 114 -12.88 -4.96 3.47
C ASP A 114 -11.48 -5.26 4.02
N THR A 115 -11.37 -5.42 5.35
CA THR A 115 -10.23 -6.12 5.96
C THR A 115 -10.50 -7.58 6.28
N THR A 116 -11.57 -8.16 5.75
CA THR A 116 -11.85 -9.59 5.93
C THR A 116 -10.76 -10.41 5.23
N GLU A 117 -10.47 -11.60 5.75
CA GLU A 117 -9.53 -12.53 5.13
C GLU A 117 -9.98 -12.96 3.73
N GLU A 118 -11.28 -12.92 3.46
CA GLU A 118 -11.85 -13.15 2.13
C GLU A 118 -11.40 -12.08 1.13
N ARG A 119 -11.46 -10.80 1.50
CA ARG A 119 -11.16 -9.68 0.60
C ARG A 119 -9.70 -9.24 0.64
N SER A 120 -8.93 -9.72 1.60
CA SER A 120 -7.51 -9.38 1.71
C SER A 120 -6.66 -10.52 2.27
N GLN A 121 -5.44 -10.67 1.75
CA GLN A 121 -4.43 -11.56 2.32
C GLN A 121 -3.34 -10.73 2.99
N ARG A 122 -3.07 -10.99 4.28
CA ARG A 122 -1.90 -10.44 4.98
C ARG A 122 -0.73 -11.42 4.90
N ILE A 123 0.42 -10.94 4.47
CA ILE A 123 1.66 -11.73 4.36
C ILE A 123 2.71 -11.04 5.24
N LEU A 124 3.19 -11.72 6.28
CA LEU A 124 4.12 -11.14 7.23
C LEU A 124 5.45 -10.80 6.54
N ILE A 125 5.84 -9.53 6.59
CA ILE A 125 7.19 -9.10 6.19
C ILE A 125 8.13 -9.37 7.36
N LYS A 126 7.88 -8.73 8.51
CA LYS A 126 8.74 -8.76 9.69
C LYS A 126 8.04 -8.15 10.90
N SER A 127 8.39 -8.60 12.10
CA SER A 127 8.08 -7.86 13.33
C SER A 127 9.09 -6.74 13.52
N MET A 128 8.64 -5.48 13.51
CA MET A 128 9.49 -4.31 13.53
C MET A 128 9.31 -3.50 14.81
N SER A 129 10.39 -2.92 15.33
CA SER A 129 10.37 -1.88 16.37
C SER A 129 9.90 -0.54 15.79
N LYS A 130 9.60 0.44 16.66
CA LYS A 130 9.22 1.80 16.24
C LYS A 130 10.25 2.44 15.31
N ALA A 131 11.54 2.34 15.67
CA ALA A 131 12.61 2.91 14.86
C ALA A 131 12.68 2.29 13.45
N GLN A 132 12.50 0.97 13.37
CA GLN A 132 12.46 0.23 12.11
C GLN A 132 11.26 0.65 11.24
N ARG A 133 10.09 0.86 11.84
CA ARG A 133 8.90 1.32 11.11
C ARG A 133 9.05 2.75 10.61
N VAL A 134 9.64 3.65 11.40
CA VAL A 134 9.96 5.01 10.96
C VAL A 134 10.94 4.98 9.77
N GLN A 135 11.93 4.08 9.79
CA GLN A 135 12.82 3.90 8.64
C GLN A 135 12.07 3.38 7.41
N LEU A 136 11.17 2.41 7.58
CA LEU A 136 10.32 1.91 6.49
C LEU A 136 9.43 3.00 5.89
N GLU A 137 8.83 3.85 6.73
CA GLU A 137 8.05 5.01 6.28
C GLU A 137 8.92 5.97 5.46
N ALA A 138 10.13 6.29 5.94
CA ALA A 138 11.04 7.17 5.20
C ALA A 138 11.41 6.60 3.82
N ILE A 139 11.58 5.28 3.69
CA ILE A 139 11.76 4.61 2.40
C ILE A 139 10.51 4.77 1.53
N GLY A 140 9.32 4.51 2.06
CA GLY A 140 8.05 4.67 1.34
C GLY A 140 7.85 6.10 0.84
N ASP A 141 8.05 7.09 1.71
CA ASP A 141 7.84 8.51 1.43
C ASP A 141 8.76 9.02 0.30
N ARG A 142 10.01 8.54 0.26
CA ARG A 142 10.98 8.92 -0.79
C ARG A 142 10.91 8.05 -2.04
N THR A 143 10.11 6.98 -2.06
CA THR A 143 9.96 6.12 -3.24
C THR A 143 9.13 6.82 -4.30
N ARG A 144 9.77 7.09 -5.45
CA ARG A 144 9.20 7.84 -6.58
C ARG A 144 8.12 7.03 -7.32
N VAL A 145 7.22 7.76 -7.98
CA VAL A 145 6.17 7.21 -8.84
C VAL A 145 6.60 7.35 -10.30
N ARG A 146 6.47 6.27 -11.10
CA ARG A 146 6.82 6.31 -12.53
C ARG A 146 5.73 6.96 -13.37
N VAL A 147 6.13 7.55 -14.49
CA VAL A 147 5.22 7.94 -15.55
C VAL A 147 4.47 6.69 -16.02
N PRO A 148 3.13 6.75 -16.21
CA PRO A 148 2.36 5.59 -16.64
C PRO A 148 2.83 5.08 -18.00
N ASN A 149 3.27 3.83 -18.04
CA ASN A 149 3.61 3.10 -19.27
C ASN A 149 2.72 1.87 -19.50
N GLY A 150 1.70 1.67 -18.65
CA GLY A 150 0.83 0.50 -18.67
C GLY A 150 1.39 -0.74 -17.94
N GLU A 151 2.68 -0.73 -17.58
CA GLU A 151 3.33 -1.86 -16.93
C GLU A 151 3.53 -1.63 -15.44
N TRP A 152 3.94 -0.43 -15.02
CA TRP A 152 4.26 -0.14 -13.61
C TRP A 152 3.02 0.23 -12.79
N ASN A 153 2.85 -0.41 -11.62
CA ASN A 153 1.71 -0.18 -10.73
C ASN A 153 2.07 -0.24 -9.22
N CYS A 154 1.05 -0.32 -8.35
CA CYS A 154 1.24 -0.36 -6.90
C CYS A 154 2.02 -1.58 -6.39
N GLN A 155 2.02 -2.70 -7.11
CA GLN A 155 2.80 -3.88 -6.75
C GLN A 155 4.29 -3.63 -6.97
N ASP A 156 4.67 -3.00 -8.09
CA ASP A 156 6.08 -2.67 -8.37
C ASP A 156 6.61 -1.61 -7.42
N TRP A 157 5.75 -0.67 -7.03
CA TRP A 157 6.08 0.29 -5.99
C TRP A 157 6.35 -0.41 -4.65
N CYS A 158 5.49 -1.34 -4.21
CA CYS A 158 5.74 -2.11 -2.99
C CYS A 158 7.02 -2.95 -3.09
N LYS A 159 7.28 -3.59 -4.23
CA LYS A 159 8.54 -4.31 -4.49
C LYS A 159 9.75 -3.38 -4.39
N THR A 160 9.65 -2.16 -4.92
CA THR A 160 10.72 -1.15 -4.84
C THR A 160 10.99 -0.73 -3.40
N VAL A 161 9.94 -0.48 -2.61
CA VAL A 161 10.05 -0.16 -1.17
C VAL A 161 10.74 -1.29 -0.41
N LEU A 162 10.30 -2.54 -0.63
CA LEU A 162 10.87 -3.70 0.06
C LEU A 162 12.30 -4.00 -0.38
N ALA A 163 12.61 -3.89 -1.67
CA ALA A 163 13.98 -4.05 -2.17
C ALA A 163 14.92 -3.00 -1.55
N THR A 164 14.49 -1.74 -1.49
CA THR A 164 15.24 -0.67 -0.80
C THR A 164 15.40 -0.97 0.69
N ALA A 165 14.37 -1.53 1.34
CA ALA A 165 14.47 -1.96 2.74
C ALA A 165 15.46 -3.13 2.93
N VAL A 166 15.66 -3.98 1.92
CA VAL A 166 16.72 -5.01 1.94
C VAL A 166 18.10 -4.37 1.81
N GLU A 167 18.28 -3.46 0.86
CA GLU A 167 19.53 -2.73 0.68
C GLU A 167 19.97 -1.97 1.93
N GLU A 168 19.01 -1.43 2.69
CA GLU A 168 19.25 -0.74 3.97
C GLU A 168 19.34 -1.67 5.18
N GLY A 169 19.26 -3.00 5.00
CA GLY A 169 19.37 -3.98 6.08
C GLY A 169 18.17 -4.04 7.03
N LEU A 170 17.04 -3.42 6.65
CA LEU A 170 15.81 -3.41 7.45
C LEU A 170 15.05 -4.74 7.32
N VAL A 171 15.04 -5.31 6.13
CA VAL A 171 14.46 -6.61 5.77
C VAL A 171 15.56 -7.49 5.19
N ASP A 172 15.57 -8.80 5.42
CA ASP A 172 16.53 -9.68 4.75
C ASP A 172 16.01 -10.14 3.38
N GLN A 173 16.94 -10.50 2.49
CA GLN A 173 16.64 -10.90 1.12
C GLN A 173 15.65 -12.09 1.05
N ALA A 174 15.78 -13.07 1.95
CA ALA A 174 14.94 -14.27 1.95
C ALA A 174 13.49 -13.94 2.34
N SER A 175 13.29 -13.10 3.35
CA SER A 175 11.97 -12.57 3.70
C SER A 175 11.35 -11.78 2.55
N TYR A 176 12.11 -10.91 1.87
CA TYR A 176 11.63 -10.18 0.69
C TYR A 176 11.14 -11.12 -0.42
N GLU A 177 11.97 -12.09 -0.84
CA GLU A 177 11.64 -13.02 -1.91
C GLU A 177 10.41 -13.88 -1.57
N SER A 178 10.36 -14.38 -0.33
CA SER A 178 9.22 -15.17 0.14
C SER A 178 7.92 -14.36 0.13
N VAL A 179 7.96 -13.11 0.62
CA VAL A 179 6.78 -12.24 0.69
C VAL A 179 6.26 -11.91 -0.71
N VAL A 180 7.14 -11.53 -1.62
CA VAL A 180 6.77 -11.19 -3.00
C VAL A 180 6.19 -12.41 -3.72
N MET A 181 6.85 -13.56 -3.62
CA MET A 181 6.37 -14.80 -4.26
C MET A 181 5.00 -15.22 -3.70
N SER A 182 4.79 -15.11 -2.40
CA SER A 182 3.49 -15.40 -1.79
C SER A 182 2.41 -14.43 -2.28
N ALA A 183 2.74 -13.14 -2.40
CA ALA A 183 1.80 -12.10 -2.81
C ALA A 183 1.36 -12.26 -4.28
N GLU A 184 2.29 -12.64 -5.18
CA GLU A 184 2.00 -12.88 -6.60
C GLU A 184 1.08 -14.08 -6.84
N LYS A 185 1.07 -15.03 -5.90
CA LYS A 185 0.23 -16.24 -5.91
C LYS A 185 -1.14 -16.05 -5.28
N VAL A 186 -1.42 -14.89 -4.67
CA VAL A 186 -2.76 -14.64 -4.09
C VAL A 186 -3.79 -14.63 -5.23
N PRO A 187 -4.82 -15.48 -5.20
CA PRO A 187 -5.86 -15.49 -6.23
C PRO A 187 -6.79 -14.29 -6.09
N THR A 188 -7.43 -13.91 -7.20
CA THR A 188 -8.57 -12.99 -7.18
C THR A 188 -9.78 -13.63 -6.49
N LEU A 189 -10.82 -12.86 -6.19
CA LEU A 189 -12.03 -13.43 -5.56
C LEU A 189 -12.69 -14.50 -6.44
N HIS A 190 -12.70 -14.30 -7.76
CA HIS A 190 -13.20 -15.30 -8.72
C HIS A 190 -12.30 -16.55 -8.79
N GLY A 191 -10.99 -16.39 -8.68
CA GLY A 191 -10.05 -17.53 -8.69
C GLY A 191 -10.19 -18.45 -7.47
N LEU A 192 -10.73 -17.96 -6.35
CA LEU A 192 -11.02 -18.80 -5.18
C LEU A 192 -12.22 -19.74 -5.43
N GLU A 193 -13.23 -19.28 -6.16
CA GLU A 193 -14.43 -20.06 -6.47
C GLU A 193 -14.12 -21.24 -7.40
N GLU A 194 -13.17 -21.08 -8.32
CA GLU A 194 -12.75 -22.12 -9.26
C GLU A 194 -11.91 -23.24 -8.62
N THR A 195 -11.24 -22.97 -7.49
CA THR A 195 -10.43 -23.97 -6.77
C THR A 195 -11.22 -24.89 -5.83
N LEU A 196 -12.52 -24.65 -5.66
CA LEU A 196 -13.39 -25.41 -4.74
C LEU A 196 -14.21 -26.51 -5.43
N PHE A 197 -13.93 -26.81 -6.71
CA PHE A 197 -14.56 -27.87 -7.50
C PHE A 197 -13.50 -28.75 -8.18
#